data_AF-A0A803Q3N3-F1
#
_entry.id   AF-A0A803Q3N3-F1
#
_cell.length_a   1.000
_cell.length_b   1.000
_cell.length_c   1.000
_cell.angle_alpha   90.00
_cell.angle_beta   90.00
_cell.angle_gamma   90.00
#
_symmetry.space_group_name_H-M   'P 1'
#
loop_
_entity.id
_entity.type
_entity.pdbx_description
1 polymer ?
#
loop_
_entity_poly.entity_id
_entity_poly.type
_entity_poly.pdbx_seq_one_letter_code
_entity_poly.pdbx_strand_id
1 'polypeptide(L)'
;MMRAVASSIVCSPHEKHDGYPSGSMVDFACDTDGSPILAVSSLAFHSKDLAANGKCSLLVARDPEDRTDLVITLHGDAIPVSEIDQASVRSAYLARHPNAFWVDFGDFQFLRIQPKVVRYVSGVATALLGSGEFSSEEYKDAKVDPIAQFSKPVVTHMNKDHEDDTKVIVQHSTSIPVDFAYMLDLDSLGFNVKAGYQGNTFKLRIPFPRRAEDRKDVKTLIVEMLRAAKFQVD
;
A
#
# COMPACT_ATOMS: atom_id res chain seq x y z
N MET A 1 0.62 0.25 3.39
CA MET A 1 0.23 -0.23 2.04
C MET A 1 -1.20 0.13 1.66
N MET A 2 -2.22 -0.08 2.50
CA MET A 2 -3.63 0.25 2.21
C MET A 2 -3.89 1.71 1.77
N ARG A 3 -2.92 2.62 1.89
CA ARG A 3 -3.02 4.00 1.41
C ARG A 3 -2.25 4.27 0.12
N ALA A 4 -1.80 3.29 -0.69
CA ALA A 4 -0.78 3.53 -1.73
C ALA A 4 -0.80 2.61 -2.98
N VAL A 5 -1.96 2.24 -3.56
CA VAL A 5 -2.05 1.08 -4.47
C VAL A 5 -3.14 1.13 -5.55
N ALA A 6 -3.09 0.20 -6.51
CA ALA A 6 -4.24 -0.20 -7.33
C ALA A 6 -5.19 -1.12 -6.55
N SER A 7 -6.48 -1.01 -6.84
CA SER A 7 -7.52 -1.67 -6.06
C SER A 7 -8.68 -2.18 -6.90
N SER A 8 -9.16 -3.37 -6.53
CA SER A 8 -10.38 -3.95 -7.08
C SER A 8 -11.33 -4.35 -5.96
N ILE A 9 -12.62 -4.03 -6.11
CA ILE A 9 -13.68 -4.53 -5.23
C ILE A 9 -14.35 -5.75 -5.86
N VAL A 10 -14.64 -6.73 -5.03
CA VAL A 10 -15.44 -7.91 -5.40
C VAL A 10 -16.67 -7.97 -4.50
N CYS A 11 -17.84 -8.10 -5.10
CA CYS A 11 -19.12 -8.20 -4.39
C CYS A 11 -20.07 -9.17 -5.11
N SER A 12 -21.10 -9.63 -4.40
CA SER A 12 -22.15 -10.46 -5.00
C SER A 12 -23.10 -9.58 -5.81
N PRO A 13 -23.34 -9.89 -7.09
CA PRO A 13 -24.17 -9.07 -7.95
C PRO A 13 -25.66 -9.20 -7.59
N HIS A 14 -26.40 -8.12 -7.84
CA HIS A 14 -27.84 -8.09 -7.55
C HIS A 14 -28.65 -9.01 -8.48
N GLU A 15 -28.39 -9.00 -9.79
CA GLU A 15 -29.34 -9.62 -10.75
C GLU A 15 -28.73 -10.21 -12.04
N LYS A 16 -27.50 -9.84 -12.42
CA LYS A 16 -27.02 -10.11 -13.80
C LYS A 16 -26.37 -11.48 -13.99
N HIS A 17 -25.80 -12.06 -12.93
CA HIS A 17 -24.95 -13.26 -13.01
C HIS A 17 -25.17 -14.17 -11.80
N ASP A 18 -26.36 -14.78 -11.74
CA ASP A 18 -26.85 -15.80 -10.79
C ASP A 18 -25.76 -16.45 -9.88
N GLY A 19 -25.50 -15.84 -8.72
CA GLY A 19 -24.56 -16.34 -7.70
C GLY A 19 -23.05 -16.14 -7.94
N TYR A 20 -22.61 -15.59 -9.08
CA TYR A 20 -21.20 -15.36 -9.39
C TYR A 20 -20.71 -14.01 -8.85
N PRO A 21 -19.52 -13.89 -8.24
CA PRO A 21 -18.98 -12.61 -7.82
C PRO A 21 -18.64 -11.70 -9.01
N SER A 22 -18.76 -10.38 -8.83
CA SER A 22 -18.39 -9.35 -9.81
C SER A 22 -17.19 -8.54 -9.31
N GLY A 23 -16.21 -8.32 -10.18
CA GLY A 23 -15.01 -7.52 -9.90
C GLY A 23 -15.04 -6.17 -10.61
N SER A 24 -14.61 -5.10 -9.92
CA SER A 24 -14.49 -3.76 -10.51
C SER A 24 -13.27 -3.03 -9.97
N MET A 25 -12.60 -2.24 -10.80
CA MET A 25 -11.59 -1.29 -10.34
C MET A 25 -12.25 -0.12 -9.63
N VAL A 26 -11.71 0.29 -8.49
CA VAL A 26 -12.24 1.41 -7.70
C VAL A 26 -11.10 2.25 -7.14
N ASP A 27 -11.34 3.56 -7.06
CA ASP A 27 -10.50 4.48 -6.28
C ASP A 27 -10.98 4.54 -4.85
N PHE A 28 -10.04 4.57 -3.91
CA PHE A 28 -10.34 4.66 -2.49
C PHE A 28 -9.34 5.52 -1.72
N ALA A 29 -9.75 5.95 -0.54
CA ALA A 29 -8.88 6.51 0.50
C ALA A 29 -9.17 5.79 1.81
N CYS A 30 -8.27 5.85 2.80
CA CYS A 30 -8.57 5.34 4.14
C CYS A 30 -8.93 6.50 5.06
N ASP A 31 -9.94 6.31 5.91
CA ASP A 31 -10.15 7.19 7.06
C ASP A 31 -9.09 6.97 8.16
N THR A 32 -9.25 7.66 9.30
CA THR A 32 -8.33 7.59 10.44
C THR A 32 -8.19 6.18 11.02
N ASP A 33 -9.25 5.38 10.91
CA ASP A 33 -9.31 4.02 11.46
C ASP A 33 -8.86 2.98 10.44
N GLY A 34 -8.39 3.43 9.26
CA GLY A 34 -7.93 2.56 8.18
C GLY A 34 -9.07 1.97 7.34
N SER A 35 -10.32 2.39 7.53
CA SER A 35 -11.46 1.89 6.75
C SER A 35 -11.44 2.50 5.34
N PRO A 36 -11.53 1.69 4.27
CA PRO A 36 -11.63 2.20 2.91
C PRO A 36 -12.90 3.02 2.68
N ILE A 37 -12.73 4.22 2.13
CA ILE A 37 -13.77 5.12 1.64
C ILE A 37 -13.79 5.02 0.11
N LEU A 38 -14.95 4.73 -0.44
CA LEU A 38 -15.23 4.77 -1.88
C LEU A 38 -16.12 5.97 -2.19
N ALA A 39 -15.88 6.63 -3.33
CA ALA A 39 -16.85 7.54 -3.93
C ALA A 39 -17.47 6.81 -5.13
N VAL A 40 -18.76 6.48 -5.06
CA VAL A 40 -19.41 5.63 -6.06
C VAL A 40 -20.57 6.36 -6.73
N SER A 41 -20.66 6.28 -8.06
CA SER A 41 -21.80 6.80 -8.81
C SER A 41 -22.94 5.79 -8.77
N SER A 42 -24.17 6.25 -8.55
CA SER A 42 -25.41 5.45 -8.65
C SER A 42 -25.60 4.77 -10.01
N LEU A 43 -24.89 5.22 -11.05
CA LEU A 43 -24.92 4.64 -12.39
C LEU A 43 -24.06 3.37 -12.51
N ALA A 44 -23.03 3.21 -11.67
CA ALA A 44 -22.08 2.11 -11.77
C ALA A 44 -22.66 0.76 -11.33
N PHE A 45 -22.23 -0.34 -11.97
CA PHE A 45 -22.70 -1.69 -11.61
C PHE A 45 -22.33 -2.07 -10.17
N HIS A 46 -21.09 -1.84 -9.76
CA HIS A 46 -20.66 -2.14 -8.39
C HIS A 46 -21.46 -1.36 -7.33
N SER A 47 -21.98 -0.16 -7.64
CA SER A 47 -22.84 0.58 -6.70
C SER A 47 -24.18 -0.12 -6.48
N LYS A 48 -24.76 -0.68 -7.54
CA LYS A 48 -26.01 -1.45 -7.47
C LYS A 48 -25.81 -2.75 -6.70
N ASP A 49 -24.68 -3.41 -6.96
CA ASP A 49 -24.30 -4.64 -6.26
C ASP A 49 -24.11 -4.38 -4.75
N LEU A 50 -23.40 -3.31 -4.38
CA LEU A 50 -23.18 -2.93 -2.97
C LEU A 50 -24.45 -2.44 -2.27
N ALA A 51 -25.37 -1.78 -2.99
CA ALA A 51 -26.65 -1.37 -2.43
C ALA A 51 -27.55 -2.57 -2.11
N ALA A 52 -27.50 -3.61 -2.95
CA ALA A 52 -28.22 -4.86 -2.72
C ALA A 52 -27.59 -5.72 -1.63
N ASN A 53 -26.26 -5.81 -1.61
CA ASN A 53 -25.51 -6.59 -0.64
C ASN A 53 -24.19 -5.89 -0.32
N GLY A 54 -24.11 -5.26 0.86
CA GLY A 54 -22.91 -4.55 1.31
C GLY A 54 -21.68 -5.45 1.50
N LYS A 55 -21.81 -6.77 1.50
CA LYS A 55 -20.67 -7.69 1.67
C LYS A 55 -19.74 -7.64 0.47
N CYS A 56 -18.50 -7.24 0.71
CA CYS A 56 -17.50 -7.10 -0.32
C CYS A 56 -16.09 -7.45 0.18
N SER A 57 -15.16 -7.59 -0.77
CA SER A 57 -13.74 -7.55 -0.48
C SER A 57 -13.02 -6.55 -1.36
N LEU A 58 -11.98 -5.91 -0.80
CA LEU A 58 -11.10 -4.98 -1.49
C LEU A 58 -9.72 -5.61 -1.58
N LEU A 59 -9.28 -5.92 -2.79
CA LEU A 59 -7.92 -6.37 -3.08
C LEU A 59 -7.03 -5.16 -3.37
N VAL A 60 -5.85 -5.16 -2.76
CA VAL A 60 -4.87 -4.08 -2.78
C VAL A 60 -3.50 -4.66 -3.12
N ALA A 61 -2.93 -4.23 -4.24
CA ALA A 61 -1.60 -4.63 -4.71
C ALA A 61 -0.71 -3.41 -4.88
N ARG A 62 0.49 -3.45 -4.27
CA ARG A 62 1.43 -2.32 -4.27
C ARG A 62 2.02 -2.09 -5.65
N ASP A 63 2.54 -3.17 -6.20
CA ASP A 63 2.91 -3.26 -7.60
C ASP A 63 2.03 -4.35 -8.24
N PRO A 64 1.02 -3.96 -9.04
CA PRO A 64 0.12 -4.91 -9.70
C PRO A 64 0.82 -5.87 -10.66
N GLU A 65 2.00 -5.51 -11.16
CA GLU A 65 2.78 -6.32 -12.09
C GLU A 65 3.72 -7.30 -11.35
N ASP A 66 4.03 -7.03 -10.08
CA ASP A 66 4.88 -7.89 -9.27
C ASP A 66 4.07 -8.87 -8.40
N ARG A 67 3.83 -10.05 -8.96
CA ARG A 67 3.13 -11.15 -8.27
C ARG A 67 3.82 -11.66 -7.01
N THR A 68 5.10 -11.34 -6.81
CA THR A 68 5.85 -11.71 -5.60
C THR A 68 5.69 -10.69 -4.48
N ASP A 69 5.13 -9.51 -4.76
CA ASP A 69 4.93 -8.49 -3.74
C ASP A 69 3.79 -8.81 -2.78
N LEU A 70 3.69 -8.00 -1.74
CA LEU A 70 2.57 -8.05 -0.80
C LEU A 70 1.26 -7.74 -1.54
N VAL A 71 0.26 -8.60 -1.35
CA VAL A 71 -1.14 -8.39 -1.76
C VAL A 71 -2.00 -8.50 -0.52
N ILE A 72 -2.91 -7.55 -0.35
CA ILE A 72 -3.83 -7.48 0.79
C ILE A 72 -5.25 -7.66 0.27
N THR A 73 -6.04 -8.48 0.95
CA THR A 73 -7.48 -8.61 0.72
C THR A 73 -8.21 -8.25 2.00
N LEU A 74 -8.93 -7.13 1.99
CA LEU A 74 -9.79 -6.71 3.10
C LEU A 74 -11.21 -7.16 2.82
N HIS A 75 -11.79 -7.96 3.72
CA HIS A 75 -13.20 -8.33 3.66
C HIS A 75 -14.00 -7.45 4.61
N GLY A 76 -15.16 -6.98 4.19
CA GLY A 76 -15.97 -6.08 5.00
C GLY A 76 -17.38 -5.86 4.48
N ASP A 77 -18.09 -4.96 5.15
CA ASP A 77 -19.42 -4.51 4.77
C ASP A 77 -19.33 -3.03 4.34
N ALA A 78 -19.72 -2.72 3.10
CA ALA A 78 -19.82 -1.36 2.60
C ALA A 78 -21.12 -0.72 3.09
N ILE A 79 -20.99 0.40 3.79
CA ILE A 79 -22.12 1.15 4.35
C ILE A 79 -22.12 2.59 3.84
N PRO A 80 -23.29 3.19 3.57
CA PRO A 80 -23.39 4.61 3.30
C PRO A 80 -22.82 5.45 4.45
N VAL A 81 -22.08 6.49 4.09
CA VAL A 81 -21.55 7.44 5.06
C VAL A 81 -22.67 8.36 5.55
N SER A 82 -22.82 8.49 6.87
CA SER A 82 -23.83 9.35 7.49
C SER A 82 -23.61 10.82 7.15
N GLU A 83 -24.68 11.63 7.15
CA GLU A 83 -24.58 13.09 6.87
C GLU A 83 -23.58 13.80 7.79
N ILE A 84 -23.47 13.37 9.04
CA ILE A 84 -22.54 13.95 10.03
C ILE A 84 -21.07 13.71 9.64
N ASP A 85 -20.78 12.55 9.04
CA ASP A 85 -19.43 12.15 8.64
C ASP A 85 -19.02 12.65 7.25
N GLN A 86 -19.96 13.16 6.44
CA GLN A 86 -19.72 13.50 5.03
C GLN A 86 -18.51 14.44 4.86
N ALA A 87 -18.41 15.49 5.67
CA ALA A 87 -17.34 16.48 5.54
C ALA A 87 -15.95 15.90 5.81
N SER A 88 -15.81 15.06 6.85
CA SER A 88 -14.53 14.45 7.23
C SER A 88 -14.09 13.40 6.21
N VAL A 89 -15.03 12.57 5.76
CA VAL A 89 -14.82 11.55 4.72
C VAL A 89 -14.42 12.19 3.40
N ARG A 90 -15.13 13.24 2.97
CA ARG A 90 -14.80 13.99 1.77
C ARG A 90 -13.37 14.56 1.84
N SER A 91 -13.00 15.15 2.97
CA SER A 91 -11.64 15.67 3.16
C SER A 91 -10.58 14.57 3.07
N ALA A 92 -10.82 13.40 3.67
CA ALA A 92 -9.91 12.26 3.60
C ALA A 92 -9.77 11.71 2.17
N TYR A 93 -10.88 11.64 1.43
CA TYR A 93 -10.88 11.19 0.04
C TYR A 93 -10.13 12.16 -0.88
N LEU A 94 -10.39 13.47 -0.78
CA LEU A 94 -9.74 14.48 -1.61
C LEU A 94 -8.25 14.68 -1.26
N ALA A 95 -7.83 14.41 -0.02
CA ALA A 95 -6.41 14.40 0.33
C ALA A 95 -5.62 13.36 -0.48
N ARG A 96 -6.28 12.25 -0.85
CA ARG A 96 -5.73 11.18 -1.71
C ARG A 96 -5.94 11.50 -3.20
N HIS A 97 -7.12 11.99 -3.54
CA HIS A 97 -7.59 12.22 -4.91
C HIS A 97 -7.95 13.70 -5.13
N PRO A 98 -6.95 14.61 -5.19
CA PRO A 98 -7.20 16.06 -5.16
C PRO A 98 -7.99 16.58 -6.38
N ASN A 99 -8.00 15.84 -7.47
CA ASN A 99 -8.68 16.20 -8.71
C ASN A 99 -10.09 15.60 -8.83
N ALA A 100 -10.59 14.89 -7.80
CA ALA A 100 -11.88 14.21 -7.84
C ALA A 100 -13.07 15.15 -7.58
N PHE A 101 -13.22 16.20 -8.39
CA PHE A 101 -14.32 17.17 -8.25
C PHE A 101 -15.72 16.57 -8.45
N TRP A 102 -15.81 15.44 -9.15
CA TRP A 102 -17.05 14.71 -9.42
C TRP A 102 -17.68 14.08 -8.16
N VAL A 103 -16.96 14.00 -7.05
CA VAL A 103 -17.53 13.48 -5.78
C VAL A 103 -18.68 14.33 -5.23
N ASP A 104 -18.79 15.57 -5.71
CA ASP A 104 -19.87 16.50 -5.33
C ASP A 104 -21.08 16.44 -6.29
N PHE A 105 -21.05 15.57 -7.31
CA PHE A 105 -22.18 15.39 -8.21
C PHE A 105 -23.32 14.63 -7.52
N GLY A 106 -24.57 14.97 -7.87
CA GLY A 106 -25.75 14.40 -7.21
C GLY A 106 -25.96 12.89 -7.44
N ASP A 107 -25.25 12.29 -8.39
CA ASP A 107 -25.25 10.85 -8.61
C ASP A 107 -24.16 10.11 -7.80
N PHE A 108 -23.25 10.81 -7.12
CA PHE A 108 -22.20 10.22 -6.30
C PHE A 108 -22.55 10.19 -4.81
N GLN A 109 -22.08 9.14 -4.14
CA GLN A 109 -22.15 9.01 -2.68
C GLN A 109 -20.87 8.38 -2.13
N PHE A 110 -20.55 8.69 -0.87
CA PHE A 110 -19.48 8.01 -0.16
C PHE A 110 -19.99 6.74 0.52
N LEU A 111 -19.28 5.63 0.31
CA LEU A 111 -19.42 4.40 1.06
C LEU A 111 -18.16 4.17 1.89
N ARG A 112 -18.32 3.64 3.11
CA ARG A 112 -17.22 3.19 3.97
C ARG A 112 -17.28 1.67 4.07
N ILE A 113 -16.18 0.98 3.75
CA ILE A 113 -16.05 -0.46 3.98
C ILE A 113 -15.61 -0.67 5.42
N GLN A 114 -16.48 -1.20 6.26
CA GLN A 114 -16.14 -1.59 7.62
C GLN A 114 -15.37 -2.92 7.60
N PRO A 115 -14.07 -2.93 7.96
CA PRO A 115 -13.24 -4.13 7.87
C PRO A 115 -13.73 -5.18 8.87
N LYS A 116 -13.86 -6.43 8.41
CA LYS A 116 -14.14 -7.61 9.25
C LYS A 116 -12.90 -8.45 9.46
N VAL A 117 -12.17 -8.69 8.37
CA VAL A 117 -10.89 -9.42 8.39
C VAL A 117 -10.00 -8.87 7.28
N VAL A 118 -8.72 -8.69 7.57
CA VAL A 118 -7.71 -8.25 6.62
C VAL A 118 -6.72 -9.37 6.43
N ARG A 119 -6.65 -9.92 5.22
CA ARG A 119 -5.75 -11.00 4.84
C ARG A 119 -4.59 -10.46 4.03
N TYR A 120 -3.43 -11.08 4.15
CA TYR A 120 -2.31 -10.77 3.27
C TYR A 120 -1.60 -12.03 2.79
N VAL A 121 -1.00 -11.91 1.63
CA VAL A 121 -0.06 -12.87 1.06
C VAL A 121 1.11 -12.11 0.44
N SER A 122 2.32 -12.64 0.55
CA SER A 122 3.54 -12.05 0.00
C SER A 122 4.48 -13.16 -0.43
N GLY A 123 5.35 -12.88 -1.41
CA GLY A 123 6.34 -13.84 -1.86
C GLY A 123 5.74 -15.04 -2.60
N VAL A 124 4.58 -14.88 -3.25
CA VAL A 124 3.98 -15.96 -4.06
C VAL A 124 4.97 -16.42 -5.12
N ALA A 125 5.10 -17.74 -5.27
CA ALA A 125 6.09 -18.39 -6.15
C ALA A 125 7.56 -18.09 -5.81
N THR A 126 7.85 -17.73 -4.55
CA THR A 126 9.22 -17.59 -4.01
C THR A 126 9.40 -18.49 -2.79
N ALA A 127 10.65 -18.68 -2.35
CA ALA A 127 10.95 -19.41 -1.12
C ALA A 127 10.49 -18.67 0.17
N LEU A 128 10.14 -17.38 0.05
CA LEU A 128 9.78 -16.50 1.17
C LEU A 128 8.26 -16.27 1.24
N LEU A 129 7.45 -17.29 0.95
CA LEU A 129 5.99 -17.20 1.03
C LEU A 129 5.56 -16.89 2.48
N GLY A 130 4.92 -15.74 2.66
CA GLY A 130 4.32 -15.34 3.93
C GLY A 130 2.85 -15.00 3.76
N SER A 131 2.02 -15.47 4.67
CA SER A 131 0.59 -15.14 4.73
C SER A 131 0.11 -15.01 6.17
N GLY A 132 -1.02 -14.34 6.34
CA GLY A 132 -1.65 -14.15 7.63
C GLY A 132 -2.95 -13.38 7.50
N GLU A 133 -3.62 -13.22 8.64
CA GLU A 133 -4.83 -12.42 8.74
C GLU A 133 -4.87 -11.65 10.05
N PHE A 134 -5.60 -10.54 10.04
CA PHE A 134 -5.87 -9.70 11.19
C PHE A 134 -7.38 -9.54 11.34
N SER A 135 -7.85 -9.60 12.58
CA SER A 135 -9.20 -9.18 12.96
C SER A 135 -9.42 -7.68 12.71
N SER A 136 -10.68 -7.24 12.80
CA SER A 136 -11.03 -5.81 12.69
C SER A 136 -10.32 -4.98 13.77
N GLU A 137 -10.26 -5.51 14.99
CA GLU A 137 -9.69 -4.87 16.17
C GLU A 137 -8.16 -4.75 16.03
N GLU A 138 -7.46 -5.84 15.69
CA GLU A 138 -6.00 -5.81 15.46
C GLU A 138 -5.61 -4.85 14.34
N TYR A 139 -6.41 -4.80 13.26
CA TYR A 139 -6.17 -3.88 12.14
C TYR A 139 -6.34 -2.42 12.56
N LYS A 140 -7.38 -2.10 13.35
CA LYS A 140 -7.65 -0.72 13.81
C LYS A 140 -6.67 -0.25 14.87
N ASP A 141 -6.22 -1.14 15.74
CA ASP A 141 -5.25 -0.82 16.80
C ASP A 141 -3.83 -0.59 16.24
N ALA A 142 -3.55 -1.08 15.03
CA ALA A 142 -2.29 -0.86 14.34
C ALA A 142 -2.09 0.60 13.95
N LYS A 143 -0.87 1.11 14.18
CA LYS A 143 -0.50 2.48 13.81
C LYS A 143 0.14 2.51 12.43
N VAL A 144 -0.25 3.50 11.62
CA VAL A 144 0.43 3.79 10.37
C VAL A 144 1.84 4.30 10.66
N ASP A 145 2.83 3.74 9.97
CA ASP A 145 4.21 4.20 10.07
C ASP A 145 4.32 5.67 9.59
N PRO A 146 4.85 6.59 10.42
CA PRO A 146 4.86 8.01 10.09
C PRO A 146 5.90 8.38 9.02
N ILE A 147 6.88 7.52 8.75
CA ILE A 147 7.92 7.74 7.74
C ILE A 147 7.47 7.26 6.36
N ALA A 148 6.57 6.27 6.29
CA ALA A 148 6.08 5.72 5.03
C ALA A 148 5.47 6.76 4.08
N GLN A 149 4.95 7.88 4.59
CA GLN A 149 4.47 8.99 3.75
C GLN A 149 5.56 9.65 2.89
N PHE A 150 6.82 9.56 3.31
CA PHE A 150 7.98 10.08 2.59
C PHE A 150 8.58 9.07 1.61
N SER A 151 8.04 7.85 1.55
CA SER A 151 8.56 6.76 0.71
C SER A 151 8.71 7.18 -0.75
N LYS A 152 7.63 7.63 -1.40
CA LYS A 152 7.66 8.02 -2.82
C LYS A 152 8.76 9.07 -3.14
N PRO A 153 8.81 10.24 -2.49
CA PRO A 153 9.84 11.23 -2.82
C PRO A 153 11.27 10.77 -2.51
N VAL A 154 11.49 9.99 -1.44
CA VAL A 154 12.83 9.46 -1.12
C VAL A 154 13.27 8.41 -2.13
N VAL A 155 12.41 7.41 -2.40
CA VAL A 155 12.68 6.32 -3.36
C VAL A 155 12.95 6.89 -4.76
N THR A 156 12.12 7.83 -5.23
CA THR A 156 12.32 8.44 -6.56
C THR A 156 13.66 9.17 -6.66
N HIS A 157 14.05 9.93 -5.64
CA HIS A 157 15.34 10.64 -5.65
C HIS A 157 16.52 9.68 -5.59
N MET A 158 16.47 8.68 -4.69
CA MET A 158 17.54 7.70 -4.53
C MET A 158 17.74 6.86 -5.79
N ASN A 159 16.66 6.34 -6.38
CA ASN A 159 16.75 5.52 -7.58
C ASN A 159 17.20 6.31 -8.82
N LYS A 160 16.95 7.63 -8.87
CA LYS A 160 17.33 8.46 -10.01
C LYS A 160 18.76 8.95 -9.93
N ASP A 161 19.17 9.43 -8.76
CA ASP A 161 20.40 10.20 -8.60
C ASP A 161 21.48 9.44 -7.81
N HIS A 162 21.11 8.35 -7.11
CA HIS A 162 21.95 7.66 -6.12
C HIS A 162 21.82 6.11 -6.15
N GLU A 163 21.59 5.52 -7.33
CA GLU A 163 21.46 4.06 -7.45
C GLU A 163 22.74 3.33 -7.03
N ASP A 164 23.92 3.85 -7.40
CA ASP A 164 25.21 3.28 -7.00
C ASP A 164 25.45 3.34 -5.48
N ASP A 165 25.02 4.41 -4.82
CA ASP A 165 25.09 4.50 -3.35
C ASP A 165 24.18 3.44 -2.70
N THR A 166 23.00 3.19 -3.28
CA THR A 166 22.07 2.14 -2.82
C THR A 166 22.70 0.76 -2.95
N LYS A 167 23.33 0.46 -4.10
CA LYS A 167 24.07 -0.78 -4.34
C LYS A 167 25.15 -1.01 -3.29
N VAL A 168 25.99 0.00 -3.02
CA VAL A 168 27.07 -0.08 -2.03
C VAL A 168 26.54 -0.35 -0.63
N ILE A 169 25.46 0.33 -0.22
CA ILE A 169 24.81 0.08 1.08
C ILE A 169 24.28 -1.36 1.18
N VAL A 170 23.64 -1.87 0.13
CA VAL A 170 23.09 -3.23 0.11
C VAL A 170 24.20 -4.28 0.20
N GLN A 171 25.27 -4.11 -0.58
CA GLN A 171 26.44 -5.00 -0.54
C GLN A 171 27.06 -5.06 0.85
N HIS A 172 27.26 -3.90 1.48
CA HIS A 172 27.80 -3.83 2.83
C HIS A 172 26.86 -4.44 3.89
N SER A 173 25.55 -4.16 3.78
CA SER A 173 24.57 -4.59 4.81
C SER A 173 24.26 -6.09 4.76
N THR A 174 24.45 -6.74 3.61
CA THR A 174 24.02 -8.14 3.40
C THR A 174 25.18 -9.07 3.03
N SER A 175 26.37 -8.51 2.75
CA SER A 175 27.52 -9.23 2.17
C SER A 175 27.22 -9.92 0.83
N ILE A 176 26.14 -9.53 0.15
CA ILE A 176 25.78 -10.04 -1.18
C ILE A 176 26.34 -9.07 -2.23
N PRO A 177 27.21 -9.51 -3.16
CA PRO A 177 27.80 -8.65 -4.18
C PRO A 177 26.82 -8.37 -5.33
N VAL A 178 25.70 -7.68 -5.02
CA VAL A 178 24.64 -7.38 -6.00
C VAL A 178 25.14 -6.52 -7.16
N ASP A 179 24.66 -6.81 -8.36
CA ASP A 179 24.98 -6.08 -9.61
C ASP A 179 24.27 -4.73 -9.67
N PHE A 180 23.02 -4.68 -9.17
CA PHE A 180 22.20 -3.48 -9.04
C PHE A 180 21.28 -3.57 -7.83
N ALA A 181 20.79 -2.43 -7.34
CA ALA A 181 19.75 -2.36 -6.31
C ALA A 181 18.94 -1.06 -6.44
N TYR A 182 17.62 -1.18 -6.52
CA TYR A 182 16.70 -0.04 -6.48
C TYR A 182 15.74 -0.14 -5.30
N MET A 183 15.51 0.97 -4.62
CA MET A 183 14.55 1.07 -3.53
C MET A 183 13.12 0.87 -4.04
N LEU A 184 12.31 0.16 -3.26
CA LEU A 184 10.90 -0.09 -3.51
C LEU A 184 10.01 0.75 -2.59
N ASP A 185 10.32 0.73 -1.29
CA ASP A 185 9.59 1.46 -0.26
C ASP A 185 10.50 1.76 0.94
N LEU A 186 9.95 2.55 1.86
CA LEU A 186 10.62 3.06 3.04
C LEU A 186 9.61 3.11 4.20
N ASP A 187 10.08 2.79 5.39
CA ASP A 187 9.38 3.01 6.66
C ASP A 187 10.38 3.44 7.74
N SER A 188 9.93 3.60 8.98
CA SER A 188 10.78 4.10 10.06
C SER A 188 11.93 3.16 10.45
N LEU A 189 11.90 1.89 10.04
CA LEU A 189 12.89 0.89 10.40
C LEU A 189 13.89 0.61 9.27
N GLY A 190 13.69 1.17 8.08
CA GLY A 190 14.54 0.90 6.93
C GLY A 190 13.78 0.95 5.61
N PHE A 191 14.33 0.31 4.60
CA PHE A 191 13.78 0.30 3.26
C PHE A 191 13.90 -1.09 2.63
N ASN A 192 13.00 -1.38 1.68
CA ASN A 192 13.11 -2.56 0.84
C ASN A 192 13.75 -2.18 -0.50
N VAL A 193 14.60 -3.06 -1.01
CA VAL A 193 15.16 -2.95 -2.36
C VAL A 193 14.81 -4.17 -3.20
N LYS A 194 14.78 -4.00 -4.50
CA LYS A 194 14.91 -5.09 -5.46
C LYS A 194 16.32 -5.05 -6.03
N ALA A 195 17.00 -6.18 -5.89
CA ALA A 195 18.40 -6.32 -6.24
C ALA A 195 18.59 -7.47 -7.23
N GLY A 196 19.64 -7.37 -8.04
CA GLY A 196 20.05 -8.41 -8.97
C GLY A 196 21.42 -8.97 -8.64
N TYR A 197 21.59 -10.28 -8.81
CA TYR A 197 22.91 -10.91 -8.75
C TYR A 197 22.96 -12.12 -9.68
N GLN A 198 23.95 -12.16 -10.57
CA GLN A 198 24.17 -13.27 -11.51
C GLN A 198 22.92 -13.64 -12.33
N GLY A 199 22.19 -12.62 -12.81
CA GLY A 199 20.97 -12.79 -13.60
C GLY A 199 19.71 -13.14 -12.79
N ASN A 200 19.82 -13.37 -11.48
CA ASN A 200 18.68 -13.56 -10.59
C ASN A 200 18.24 -12.22 -10.01
N THR A 201 16.93 -12.07 -9.75
CA THR A 201 16.37 -10.88 -9.10
C THR A 201 15.61 -11.29 -7.84
N PHE A 202 15.80 -10.55 -6.76
CA PHE A 202 15.17 -10.81 -5.46
C PHE A 202 14.97 -9.51 -4.67
N LYS A 203 14.20 -9.59 -3.59
CA LYS A 203 13.96 -8.46 -2.69
C LYS A 203 14.80 -8.61 -1.43
N LEU A 204 15.35 -7.51 -0.95
CA LEU A 204 16.11 -7.45 0.29
C LEU A 204 15.56 -6.36 1.20
N ARG A 205 15.46 -6.67 2.50
CA ARG A 205 15.17 -5.69 3.53
C ARG A 205 16.48 -5.11 4.07
N ILE A 206 16.62 -3.79 4.03
CA ILE A 206 17.78 -3.08 4.55
C ILE A 206 17.34 -2.29 5.79
N PRO A 207 17.63 -2.79 7.02
CA PRO A 207 17.28 -2.08 8.23
C PRO A 207 18.18 -0.86 8.44
N PHE A 208 17.61 0.23 8.94
CA PHE A 208 18.41 1.31 9.50
C PHE A 208 19.10 0.85 10.81
N PRO A 209 20.25 1.45 11.17
CA PRO A 209 20.92 1.14 12.44
C PRO A 209 20.08 1.49 13.68
N ARG A 210 19.10 2.38 13.52
CA ARG A 210 18.07 2.72 14.51
C ARG A 210 16.81 3.21 13.81
N ARG A 211 15.70 3.31 14.55
CA ARG A 211 14.47 3.91 14.03
C ARG A 211 14.70 5.36 13.59
N ALA A 212 14.18 5.71 12.41
CA ALA A 212 14.12 7.07 11.89
C ALA A 212 12.96 7.85 12.54
N GLU A 213 13.23 9.07 12.99
CA GLU A 213 12.25 9.90 13.69
C GLU A 213 11.45 10.82 12.75
N ASP A 214 12.09 11.32 11.70
CA ASP A 214 11.48 12.21 10.71
C ASP A 214 12.14 12.10 9.32
N ARG A 215 11.67 12.90 8.36
CA ARG A 215 12.20 12.93 6.99
C ARG A 215 13.69 13.30 6.91
N LYS A 216 14.16 14.22 7.75
CA LYS A 216 15.57 14.65 7.77
C LYS A 216 16.44 13.55 8.36
N ASP A 217 15.92 12.84 9.35
CA ASP A 217 16.61 11.73 10.00
C ASP A 217 16.79 10.53 9.06
N VAL A 218 15.80 10.22 8.21
CA VAL A 218 15.96 9.24 7.11
C VAL A 218 17.20 9.54 6.26
N LYS A 219 17.35 10.79 5.82
CA LYS A 219 18.53 11.20 5.04
C LYS A 219 19.82 11.02 5.84
N THR A 220 19.80 11.37 7.13
CA THR A 220 20.95 11.25 8.02
C THR A 220 21.40 9.79 8.13
N LEU A 221 20.46 8.87 8.33
CA LEU A 221 20.70 7.43 8.42
C LEU A 221 21.24 6.84 7.11
N ILE A 222 20.69 7.23 5.96
CA ILE A 222 21.20 6.77 4.65
C ILE A 222 22.65 7.23 4.44
N VAL A 223 22.98 8.47 4.79
CA VAL A 223 24.36 9.00 4.69
C VAL A 223 25.31 8.29 5.66
N GLU A 224 24.85 7.98 6.87
CA GLU A 224 25.60 7.21 7.85
C GLU A 224 25.93 5.81 7.32
N MET A 225 24.93 5.08 6.82
CA MET A 225 25.09 3.76 6.22
C MET A 225 26.04 3.79 5.01
N LEU A 226 25.93 4.82 4.16
CA LEU A 226 26.83 4.99 3.01
C LEU A 226 28.28 5.21 3.43
N ARG A 227 28.52 6.01 4.48
CA ARG A 227 29.87 6.21 5.02
C ARG A 227 30.43 4.91 5.58
N ALA A 228 29.65 4.18 6.37
CA ALA A 228 30.07 2.89 6.91
C ALA A 228 30.45 1.90 5.80
N ALA A 229 29.68 1.87 4.71
CA ALA A 229 29.95 1.01 3.57
C ALA A 229 31.23 1.41 2.81
N LYS A 230 31.47 2.71 2.59
CA LYS A 230 32.67 3.18 1.88
C LYS A 230 33.96 2.99 2.69
N PHE A 231 33.90 3.10 4.02
CA PHE A 231 35.07 2.92 4.89
C PHE A 231 35.65 1.49 4.92
N GLN A 232 34.94 0.47 4.41
CA GLN A 232 35.43 -0.91 4.33
C GLN A 232 35.96 -1.30 2.95
N VAL A 233 35.84 -0.43 1.95
CA VAL A 233 36.31 -0.69 0.57
C VAL A 233 37.74 -0.18 0.36
N ASP A 234 38.28 0.59 1.31
CA ASP A 234 39.68 1.03 1.39
C ASP A 234 40.51 0.13 2.31
#